data_AF-A0A8T0CZN5-F1
#
_entry.id   AF-A0A8T0CZN5-F1
#
_cell.length_a   1.000
_cell.length_b   1.000
_cell.length_c   1.000
_cell.angle_alpha   90.00
_cell.angle_beta   90.00
_cell.angle_gamma   90.00
#
_symmetry.space_group_name_H-M   'P 1'
#
loop_
_entity.id
_entity.type
_entity.pdbx_description
1 polymer ?
#
loop_
_entity_poly.entity_id
_entity_poly.type
_entity_poly.pdbx_seq_one_letter_code
_entity_poly.pdbx_strand_id
1 'polypeptide(L)'
;MWKRLQCCLENLEVISCCSIKIIYEGDGTDTEGGKLTKLVLRDLENLGHIWQCDDLPNVSFPNLRDVEVVRCSHLEMLFPTFTTKFLGQIEELMVESCEDMKQIAGHEKPEEAVGMTITFSKLIALRLFELPKFKSFLPEGYSLKFPCSKDFPSLRHLSIVSCGAEPNQVLGHWGTHQFIRDQHFFRYEVK
;
A
#
# COMPACT_ATOMS: atom_id res chain seq x y z
N MET A 1 13.27 14.04 9.26
CA MET A 1 12.59 14.55 10.48
C MET A 1 11.90 13.47 11.31
N TRP A 2 11.28 12.45 10.71
CA TRP A 2 10.36 11.55 11.43
C TRP A 2 11.01 10.37 12.15
N LYS A 3 12.29 10.08 11.90
CA LYS A 3 13.09 9.08 12.62
C LYS A 3 12.94 9.19 14.15
N ARG A 4 12.96 10.41 14.69
CA ARG A 4 12.89 10.66 16.15
C ARG A 4 11.51 10.37 16.76
N LEU A 5 10.47 10.29 15.93
CA LEU A 5 9.08 10.08 16.39
C LEU A 5 8.63 8.62 16.28
N GLN A 6 9.39 7.75 15.59
CA GLN A 6 8.99 6.37 15.35
C GLN A 6 8.77 5.54 16.62
N CYS A 7 9.51 5.82 17.71
CA CYS A 7 9.41 5.07 18.96
C CYS A 7 8.15 5.38 19.80
N CYS A 8 7.43 6.45 19.47
CA CYS A 8 6.28 6.92 20.25
C CYS A 8 5.03 7.22 19.41
N LEU A 9 5.17 7.29 18.09
CA LEU A 9 4.06 7.59 17.19
C LEU A 9 3.32 6.32 16.79
N GLU A 10 2.03 6.26 17.11
CA GLU A 10 1.13 5.18 16.69
C GLU A 10 0.39 5.53 15.39
N ASN A 11 0.07 6.80 15.19
CA ASN A 11 -0.65 7.27 14.01
C ASN A 11 0.12 8.42 13.36
N LEU A 12 0.45 8.28 12.08
CA LEU A 12 1.06 9.33 11.26
C LEU A 12 0.08 9.77 10.21
N GLU A 13 -0.35 11.03 10.28
CA GLU A 13 -1.22 11.65 9.27
C GLU A 13 -0.49 12.83 8.63
N VAL A 14 -0.42 12.83 7.30
CA VAL A 14 0.26 13.86 6.51
C VAL A 14 -0.72 14.30 5.43
N ILE A 15 -1.17 15.55 5.52
CA ILE A 15 -2.30 16.06 4.73
C ILE A 15 -1.89 17.36 4.06
N SER A 16 -2.18 17.50 2.77
CA SER A 16 -2.03 18.75 1.99
C SER A 16 -0.62 19.35 2.05
N CYS A 17 0.41 18.51 2.05
CA CYS A 17 1.81 18.93 2.08
C CYS A 17 2.43 18.86 0.68
N CYS A 18 2.52 19.99 -0.01
CA CYS A 18 3.08 20.05 -1.36
C CYS A 18 4.61 19.96 -1.42
N SER A 19 5.35 20.15 -0.32
CA SER A 19 6.83 20.09 -0.34
C SER A 19 7.39 18.70 -0.07
N ILE A 20 6.56 17.78 0.45
CA ILE A 20 7.01 16.45 0.87
C ILE A 20 7.18 15.57 -0.36
N LYS A 21 8.41 15.11 -0.56
CA LYS A 21 8.75 14.13 -1.60
C LYS A 21 8.90 12.71 -1.05
N ILE A 22 9.18 12.62 0.25
CA ILE A 22 9.46 11.37 0.95
C ILE A 22 8.93 11.43 2.39
N ILE A 23 8.32 10.35 2.86
CA ILE A 23 7.79 10.22 4.23
C ILE A 23 8.93 9.79 5.17
N TYR A 24 9.68 8.76 4.80
CA TYR A 24 10.72 8.18 5.63
C TYR A 24 12.05 8.02 4.89
N GLU A 25 13.07 8.74 5.34
CA GLU A 25 14.47 8.50 4.95
C GLU A 25 15.04 7.47 5.94
N GLY A 26 15.44 6.28 5.51
CA GLY A 26 16.10 5.28 6.37
C GLY A 26 17.61 5.56 6.51
N ASP A 27 18.27 5.02 7.55
CA ASP A 27 19.75 4.94 7.61
C ASP A 27 20.26 3.51 7.91
N GLY A 28 19.39 2.51 7.81
CA GLY A 28 19.75 1.11 8.07
C GLY A 28 19.84 0.73 9.55
N THR A 29 19.55 1.63 10.50
CA THR A 29 19.48 1.26 11.91
C THR A 29 18.14 0.61 12.25
N ASP A 30 18.20 -0.51 12.97
CA ASP A 30 17.05 -1.33 13.35
C ASP A 30 16.00 -0.49 14.10
N THR A 31 14.84 -0.31 13.48
CA THR A 31 13.67 0.32 14.11
C THR A 31 12.93 -0.69 14.98
N GLU A 32 13.66 -1.42 15.83
CA GLU A 32 13.14 -2.42 16.78
C GLU A 32 12.14 -1.85 17.82
N GLY A 33 11.86 -0.54 17.80
CA GLY A 33 10.92 0.13 18.70
C GLY A 33 9.76 0.87 18.00
N GLY A 34 9.57 0.72 16.69
CA GLY A 34 8.54 1.46 15.95
C GLY A 34 7.12 1.12 16.44
N LYS A 35 6.37 2.12 16.93
CA LYS A 35 4.98 1.92 17.40
C LYS A 35 3.90 2.22 16.37
N LEU A 36 4.30 2.65 15.17
CA LEU A 36 3.37 3.10 14.14
C LEU A 36 2.44 1.97 13.72
N THR A 37 1.14 2.15 13.92
CA THR A 37 0.07 1.24 13.53
C THR A 37 -0.72 1.74 12.33
N LYS A 38 -0.82 3.07 12.16
CA LYS A 38 -1.60 3.70 11.08
C LYS A 38 -0.80 4.76 10.34
N LEU A 39 -0.88 4.72 9.01
CA LEU A 39 -0.32 5.71 8.10
C LEU A 39 -1.43 6.28 7.21
N VAL A 40 -1.62 7.60 7.27
CA VAL A 40 -2.58 8.34 6.43
C VAL A 40 -1.84 9.40 5.64
N LEU A 41 -1.90 9.31 4.31
CA LEU A 41 -1.27 10.25 3.39
C LEU A 41 -2.33 10.83 2.47
N ARG A 42 -2.53 12.15 2.50
CA ARG A 42 -3.56 12.81 1.70
C ARG A 42 -3.04 14.06 1.00
N ASP A 43 -3.43 14.25 -0.24
CA ASP A 43 -3.16 15.50 -0.99
C ASP A 43 -1.66 15.82 -1.04
N LEU A 44 -0.83 14.81 -1.31
CA LEU A 44 0.63 14.93 -1.36
C LEU A 44 1.10 14.88 -2.81
N GLU A 45 0.90 15.98 -3.53
CA GLU A 45 1.14 16.06 -4.98
C GLU A 45 2.56 15.68 -5.37
N ASN A 46 3.57 16.08 -4.59
CA ASN A 46 4.98 15.83 -4.88
C ASN A 46 5.54 14.55 -4.22
N LEU A 47 4.71 13.75 -3.56
CA LEU A 47 5.16 12.52 -2.92
C LEU A 47 5.54 11.49 -3.97
N GLY A 48 6.84 11.20 -4.11
CA GLY A 48 7.34 10.17 -5.03
C GLY A 48 7.41 8.79 -4.37
N HIS A 49 7.85 8.74 -3.11
CA HIS A 49 8.03 7.48 -2.38
C HIS A 49 7.66 7.62 -0.91
N ILE A 50 7.10 6.57 -0.30
CA ILE A 50 6.87 6.57 1.16
C ILE A 50 8.20 6.40 1.91
N TRP A 51 9.13 5.56 1.44
CA TRP A 51 10.43 5.41 2.11
C TRP A 51 11.59 5.30 1.14
N GLN A 52 12.77 5.73 1.62
CA GLN A 52 14.01 5.71 0.85
C GLN A 52 14.53 4.29 0.74
N CYS A 53 14.90 3.93 -0.48
CA CYS A 53 15.41 2.62 -0.86
C CYS A 53 16.92 2.74 -1.07
N ASP A 54 17.67 2.88 0.03
CA ASP A 54 19.13 2.82 -0.03
C ASP A 54 19.54 1.43 0.51
N ASP A 55 19.62 0.46 -0.40
CA ASP A 55 20.31 -0.85 -0.29
C ASP A 55 19.97 -1.83 0.86
N LEU A 56 19.13 -1.47 1.84
CA LEU A 56 18.79 -2.33 2.98
C LEU A 56 17.32 -2.77 3.00
N PRO A 57 17.03 -4.06 3.22
CA PRO A 57 15.68 -4.62 3.34
C PRO A 57 14.95 -4.22 4.64
N ASN A 58 15.44 -3.23 5.38
CA ASN A 58 15.00 -2.96 6.75
C ASN A 58 13.88 -1.90 6.80
N VAL A 59 12.73 -2.20 6.17
CA VAL A 59 11.49 -1.47 6.43
C VAL A 59 10.88 -2.05 7.71
N SER A 60 11.37 -1.61 8.86
CA SER A 60 10.88 -2.09 10.16
C SER A 60 9.83 -1.13 10.72
N PHE A 61 8.65 -1.14 10.10
CA PHE A 61 7.40 -0.74 10.75
C PHE A 61 6.67 -2.00 11.26
N PRO A 62 7.16 -2.67 12.32
CA PRO A 62 6.68 -4.01 12.73
C PRO A 62 5.23 -4.03 13.21
N ASN A 63 4.64 -2.85 13.44
CA ASN A 63 3.29 -2.70 13.98
C ASN A 63 2.31 -2.06 13.00
N LEU A 64 2.75 -1.66 11.80
CA LEU A 64 1.88 -1.01 10.83
C LEU A 64 0.83 -2.00 10.32
N ARG A 65 -0.43 -1.62 10.45
CA ARG A 65 -1.61 -2.43 10.13
C ARG A 65 -2.53 -1.72 9.16
N ASP A 66 -2.64 -0.39 9.28
CA ASP A 66 -3.60 0.40 8.54
C ASP A 66 -2.87 1.42 7.65
N VAL A 67 -3.15 1.37 6.34
CA VAL A 67 -2.56 2.30 5.38
C VAL A 67 -3.65 2.91 4.51
N GLU A 68 -3.70 4.24 4.51
CA GLU A 68 -4.62 5.02 3.69
C GLU A 68 -3.83 6.05 2.88
N VAL A 69 -3.98 6.01 1.56
CA VAL A 69 -3.36 6.97 0.65
C VAL A 69 -4.39 7.53 -0.31
N VAL A 70 -4.58 8.84 -0.29
CA VAL A 70 -5.61 9.54 -1.06
C VAL A 70 -4.98 10.71 -1.81
N ARG A 71 -5.24 10.83 -3.11
CA ARG A 71 -4.79 11.99 -3.94
C ARG A 71 -3.28 12.27 -3.82
N CYS A 72 -2.47 11.22 -3.93
CA CYS A 72 -1.01 11.30 -4.00
C CYS A 72 -0.54 10.96 -5.41
N SER A 73 -0.75 11.90 -6.34
CA SER A 73 -0.74 11.61 -7.79
C SER A 73 0.57 11.08 -8.35
N HIS A 74 1.72 11.46 -7.78
CA HIS A 74 3.06 11.02 -8.24
C HIS A 74 3.59 9.76 -7.54
N LEU A 75 2.83 9.16 -6.61
CA LEU A 75 3.25 7.95 -5.92
C LEU A 75 3.05 6.73 -6.82
N GLU A 76 4.14 6.17 -7.34
CA GLU A 76 4.07 5.01 -8.24
C GLU A 76 3.90 3.66 -7.52
N MET A 77 4.41 3.57 -6.30
CA MET A 77 4.44 2.38 -5.48
C MET A 77 4.19 2.73 -4.03
N LEU A 78 3.26 2.02 -3.39
CA LEU A 78 3.00 2.22 -1.97
C LEU A 78 4.17 1.71 -1.12
N PHE A 79 4.64 0.50 -1.40
CA PHE A 79 5.73 -0.15 -0.68
C PHE A 79 6.91 -0.44 -1.62
N PRO A 80 7.86 0.50 -1.83
CA PRO A 80 9.01 0.30 -2.72
C PRO A 80 9.81 -0.98 -2.42
N THR A 81 9.90 -1.33 -1.13
CA THR A 81 10.51 -2.54 -0.59
C THR A 81 9.61 -3.14 0.46
N PHE A 82 9.60 -4.47 0.57
CA PHE A 82 8.80 -5.18 1.56
C PHE A 82 9.49 -6.45 2.04
N THR A 83 9.04 -6.94 3.20
CA THR A 83 9.27 -8.32 3.65
C THR A 83 7.95 -9.08 3.67
N THR A 84 7.98 -10.41 3.56
CA THR A 84 6.76 -11.24 3.66
C THR A 84 6.05 -11.03 5.00
N LYS A 85 6.81 -10.85 6.08
CA LYS A 85 6.29 -10.52 7.41
C LYS A 85 5.56 -9.17 7.42
N PHE A 86 6.11 -8.15 6.77
CA PHE A 86 5.51 -6.83 6.68
C PHE A 86 4.19 -6.83 5.89
N LEU A 87 4.14 -7.49 4.73
CA LEU A 87 2.86 -7.59 3.99
C LEU A 87 1.83 -8.45 4.74
N GLY A 88 2.28 -9.49 5.45
CA GLY A 88 1.42 -10.36 6.25
C GLY A 88 0.79 -9.72 7.49
N GLN A 89 1.29 -8.57 7.95
CA GLN A 89 0.73 -7.86 9.12
C GLN A 89 -0.31 -6.78 8.77
N ILE A 90 -0.41 -6.35 7.50
CA ILE A 90 -1.37 -5.33 7.08
C ILE A 90 -2.79 -5.87 7.24
N GLU A 91 -3.66 -5.09 7.88
CA GLU A 91 -5.06 -5.41 8.19
C GLU A 91 -6.01 -4.61 7.28
N GLU A 92 -5.77 -3.31 7.08
CA GLU A 92 -6.54 -2.47 6.17
C GLU A 92 -5.64 -1.70 5.18
N LEU A 93 -6.01 -1.77 3.90
CA LEU A 93 -5.35 -1.03 2.83
C LEU A 93 -6.37 -0.27 1.98
N MET A 94 -6.21 1.05 1.90
CA MET A 94 -7.00 1.92 1.05
C MET A 94 -6.10 2.84 0.20
N VAL A 95 -6.31 2.83 -1.11
CA VAL A 95 -5.64 3.73 -2.06
C VAL A 95 -6.68 4.34 -3.00
N GLU A 96 -6.74 5.67 -3.05
CA GLU A 96 -7.76 6.42 -3.79
C GLU A 96 -7.15 7.57 -4.59
N SER A 97 -7.59 7.71 -5.86
CA SER A 97 -7.26 8.83 -6.75
C SER A 97 -5.75 9.12 -6.85
N CYS A 98 -4.93 8.07 -6.97
CA CYS A 98 -3.48 8.18 -7.15
C CYS A 98 -3.12 7.84 -8.61
N GLU A 99 -2.89 8.86 -9.43
CA GLU A 99 -2.79 8.73 -10.89
C GLU A 99 -1.62 7.88 -11.37
N ASP A 100 -0.43 8.03 -10.77
CA ASP A 100 0.78 7.32 -11.17
C ASP A 100 0.97 5.96 -10.50
N MET A 101 0.06 5.56 -9.60
CA MET A 101 0.13 4.30 -8.86
C MET A 101 0.07 3.11 -9.82
N LYS A 102 1.17 2.35 -9.91
CA LYS A 102 1.31 1.16 -10.77
C LYS A 102 1.15 -0.13 -9.97
N GLN A 103 1.64 -0.16 -8.73
CA GLN A 103 1.65 -1.37 -7.91
C GLN A 103 1.62 -1.09 -6.40
N ILE A 104 1.10 -2.06 -5.63
CA ILE A 104 1.06 -1.94 -4.17
C ILE A 104 2.44 -2.12 -3.55
N ALA A 105 3.18 -3.15 -3.95
CA ALA A 105 4.52 -3.36 -3.43
C ALA A 105 5.51 -3.67 -4.56
N GLY A 106 6.76 -3.20 -4.41
CA GLY A 106 7.86 -3.37 -5.35
C GLY A 106 8.99 -4.24 -4.79
N HIS A 107 10.03 -4.50 -5.59
CA HIS A 107 11.23 -5.20 -5.15
C HIS A 107 12.47 -4.61 -5.82
N GLU A 108 13.57 -4.44 -5.07
CA GLU A 108 14.82 -3.87 -5.61
C GLU A 108 15.83 -4.95 -6.08
N LYS A 109 15.73 -6.21 -5.62
CA LYS A 109 16.68 -7.29 -5.96
C LYS A 109 16.03 -8.50 -6.65
N PRO A 110 15.68 -8.44 -7.94
CA PRO A 110 14.97 -9.52 -8.67
C PRO A 110 15.56 -10.93 -8.51
N GLU A 111 16.85 -11.02 -8.19
CA GLU A 111 17.64 -12.25 -8.09
C GLU A 111 17.26 -13.17 -6.90
N GLU A 112 16.59 -12.64 -5.87
CA GLU A 112 16.14 -13.42 -4.68
C GLU A 112 14.62 -13.69 -4.66
N ALA A 113 13.89 -13.18 -5.65
CA ALA A 113 12.43 -13.12 -5.67
C ALA A 113 11.75 -14.38 -6.26
N VAL A 114 12.45 -15.12 -7.12
CA VAL A 114 11.86 -16.19 -7.93
C VAL A 114 11.44 -17.35 -7.03
N GLY A 115 10.12 -17.55 -6.89
CA GLY A 115 9.53 -18.64 -6.11
C GLY A 115 9.08 -18.27 -4.69
N MET A 116 9.20 -17.01 -4.27
CA MET A 116 8.62 -16.57 -3.00
C MET A 116 7.10 -16.51 -3.07
N THR A 117 6.43 -17.26 -2.18
CA THR A 117 4.99 -17.11 -1.96
C THR A 117 4.76 -15.96 -0.99
N ILE A 118 4.09 -14.91 -1.45
CA ILE A 118 3.72 -13.76 -0.63
C ILE A 118 2.24 -13.89 -0.28
N THR A 119 1.91 -13.66 0.98
CA THR A 119 0.55 -13.80 1.48
C THR A 119 0.19 -12.60 2.35
N PHE A 120 -0.95 -11.99 2.06
CA PHE A 120 -1.56 -10.94 2.89
C PHE A 120 -2.43 -11.60 3.96
N SER A 121 -1.79 -12.30 4.90
CA SER A 121 -2.47 -13.21 5.82
C SER A 121 -3.46 -12.54 6.77
N LYS A 122 -3.24 -11.27 7.13
CA LYS A 122 -4.12 -10.50 8.01
C LYS A 122 -4.99 -9.47 7.32
N LEU A 123 -4.89 -9.32 5.99
CA LEU A 123 -5.64 -8.27 5.29
C LEU A 123 -7.13 -8.57 5.34
N ILE A 124 -7.89 -7.72 6.02
CA ILE A 124 -9.34 -7.81 6.21
C ILE A 124 -10.07 -6.97 5.16
N ALA A 125 -9.54 -5.79 4.86
CA ALA A 125 -10.15 -4.84 3.92
C ALA A 125 -9.13 -4.31 2.90
N LEU A 126 -9.51 -4.39 1.63
CA LEU A 126 -8.73 -3.87 0.50
C LEU A 126 -9.63 -2.99 -0.37
N ARG A 127 -9.25 -1.72 -0.51
CA ARG A 127 -10.03 -0.71 -1.22
C ARG A 127 -9.15 0.07 -2.19
N LEU A 128 -9.38 -0.09 -3.48
CA LEU A 128 -8.67 0.60 -4.55
C LEU A 128 -9.67 1.38 -5.40
N PHE A 129 -9.49 2.70 -5.48
CA PHE A 129 -10.40 3.59 -6.18
C PHE A 129 -9.63 4.53 -7.10
N GLU A 130 -10.08 4.67 -8.35
CA GLU A 130 -9.56 5.69 -9.27
C GLU A 130 -8.04 5.62 -9.45
N LEU A 131 -7.52 4.43 -9.77
CA LEU A 131 -6.09 4.18 -10.00
C LEU A 131 -5.85 3.85 -11.49
N PRO A 132 -5.84 4.86 -12.38
CA PRO A 132 -5.87 4.63 -13.83
C PRO A 132 -4.61 3.94 -14.36
N LYS A 133 -3.46 4.02 -13.68
CA LYS A 133 -2.22 3.33 -14.10
C LYS A 133 -1.91 2.06 -13.33
N PHE A 134 -2.83 1.60 -12.47
CA PHE A 134 -2.62 0.40 -11.65
C PHE A 134 -2.51 -0.85 -12.52
N LYS A 135 -1.53 -1.70 -12.26
CA LYS A 135 -1.25 -2.92 -13.04
C LYS A 135 -1.39 -4.18 -12.21
N SER A 136 -0.72 -4.22 -11.06
CA SER A 136 -0.60 -5.44 -10.24
C SER A 136 -0.33 -5.11 -8.78
N PHE A 137 -0.47 -6.10 -7.90
CA PHE A 137 -0.07 -5.95 -6.49
C PHE A 137 1.44 -6.03 -6.29
N LEU A 138 2.12 -6.82 -7.12
CA LEU A 138 3.55 -7.10 -7.04
C LEU A 138 4.22 -7.07 -8.43
N PRO A 139 5.57 -6.97 -8.49
CA PRO A 139 6.31 -7.05 -9.74
C PRO A 139 6.15 -8.39 -10.48
N GLU A 140 6.41 -8.35 -11.78
CA GLU A 140 6.50 -9.55 -12.62
C GLU A 140 7.64 -10.46 -12.12
N GLY A 141 7.29 -11.66 -11.66
CA GLY A 141 8.22 -12.59 -11.00
C GLY A 141 7.64 -13.19 -9.72
N TYR A 142 6.70 -12.48 -9.08
CA TYR A 142 5.90 -13.01 -7.98
C TYR A 142 4.57 -13.56 -8.47
N SER A 143 4.17 -14.74 -8.00
CA SER A 143 2.90 -15.35 -8.35
C SER A 143 1.79 -14.89 -7.39
N LEU A 144 1.46 -13.59 -7.39
CA LEU A 144 0.18 -13.14 -6.82
C LEU A 144 -0.83 -13.04 -7.96
N LYS A 145 -1.74 -14.00 -8.00
CA LYS A 145 -2.94 -13.86 -8.85
C LYS A 145 -3.92 -12.94 -8.11
N PHE A 146 -4.90 -12.39 -8.82
CA PHE A 146 -5.98 -11.54 -8.26
C PHE A 146 -6.43 -12.07 -6.89
N PRO A 147 -6.79 -11.21 -5.91
CA PRO A 147 -7.06 -11.62 -4.54
C PRO A 147 -7.87 -12.91 -4.42
N CYS A 148 -7.16 -14.03 -4.25
CA CYS A 148 -7.73 -15.35 -4.12
C CYS A 148 -7.52 -15.83 -2.69
N SER A 149 -8.35 -16.78 -2.25
CA SER A 149 -8.35 -17.24 -0.85
C SER A 149 -6.99 -17.73 -0.34
N LYS A 150 -6.09 -18.16 -1.22
CA LYS A 150 -4.74 -18.60 -0.85
C LYS A 150 -3.82 -17.44 -0.50
N ASP A 151 -3.93 -16.36 -1.27
CA ASP A 151 -3.07 -15.18 -1.16
C ASP A 151 -3.61 -14.17 -0.13
N PHE A 152 -4.93 -14.19 0.10
CA PHE A 152 -5.67 -13.28 0.98
C PHE A 152 -6.67 -14.06 1.88
N PRO A 153 -6.18 -14.92 2.79
CA PRO A 153 -7.05 -15.84 3.55
C PRO A 153 -8.00 -15.14 4.53
N SER A 154 -7.69 -13.91 4.95
CA SER A 154 -8.50 -13.13 5.91
C SER A 154 -9.38 -12.06 5.27
N LEU A 155 -9.35 -11.93 3.94
CA LEU A 155 -10.00 -10.82 3.24
C LEU A 155 -11.53 -10.97 3.29
N ARG A 156 -12.18 -9.96 3.84
CA ARG A 156 -13.64 -9.88 3.99
C ARG A 156 -14.26 -8.80 3.12
N HIS A 157 -13.52 -7.72 2.89
CA HIS A 157 -14.01 -6.57 2.13
C HIS A 157 -13.04 -6.27 0.99
N LEU A 158 -13.55 -6.34 -0.25
CA LEU A 158 -12.80 -6.03 -1.46
C LEU A 158 -13.59 -5.02 -2.28
N SER A 159 -13.00 -3.87 -2.55
CA SER A 159 -13.56 -2.86 -3.45
C SER A 159 -12.47 -2.41 -4.43
N ILE A 160 -12.71 -2.61 -5.72
CA ILE A 160 -11.82 -2.15 -6.79
C ILE A 160 -12.70 -1.45 -7.82
N VAL A 161 -12.55 -0.13 -7.97
CA VAL A 161 -13.38 0.68 -8.87
C VAL A 161 -12.47 1.61 -9.68
N SER A 162 -12.70 1.69 -10.99
CA SER A 162 -11.94 2.59 -11.88
C SER A 162 -10.42 2.44 -11.78
N CYS A 163 -9.94 1.19 -11.71
CA CYS A 163 -8.51 0.86 -11.62
C CYS A 163 -8.03 0.18 -12.91
N GLY A 164 -6.86 0.59 -13.41
CA GLY A 164 -6.21 0.03 -14.60
C GLY A 164 -6.34 0.86 -15.87
N ALA A 165 -5.30 0.81 -16.71
CA ALA A 165 -5.20 1.59 -17.94
C ALA A 165 -5.97 0.97 -19.11
N GLU A 166 -6.18 -0.35 -19.06
CA GLU A 166 -6.95 -1.08 -20.06
C GLU A 166 -8.06 -1.89 -19.38
N PRO A 167 -9.28 -1.89 -19.94
CA PRO A 167 -10.30 -2.85 -19.53
C PRO A 167 -9.70 -4.24 -19.76
N ASN A 168 -9.52 -5.01 -18.68
CA ASN A 168 -8.94 -6.36 -18.61
C ASN A 168 -7.44 -6.48 -18.23
N GLN A 169 -6.66 -5.41 -18.05
CA GLN A 169 -5.26 -5.57 -17.56
C GLN A 169 -5.19 -5.89 -16.07
N VAL A 170 -5.97 -5.17 -15.24
CA VAL A 170 -6.04 -5.42 -13.79
C VAL A 170 -6.87 -6.67 -13.48
N LEU A 171 -7.80 -7.01 -14.39
CA LEU A 171 -8.83 -7.98 -14.11
C LEU A 171 -8.65 -9.28 -14.89
N GLY A 172 -8.09 -9.35 -16.10
CA GLY A 172 -8.35 -10.52 -16.96
C GLY A 172 -9.83 -10.57 -17.38
N HIS A 173 -10.23 -11.55 -18.20
CA HIS A 173 -11.63 -11.71 -18.60
C HIS A 173 -12.50 -12.08 -17.40
N TRP A 174 -13.40 -11.20 -16.94
CA TRP A 174 -14.43 -11.59 -15.95
C TRP A 174 -15.82 -11.16 -16.40
N GLY A 175 -16.73 -12.12 -16.34
CA GLY A 175 -18.15 -11.92 -16.58
C GLY A 175 -18.72 -10.95 -15.55
N THR A 176 -19.68 -10.18 -16.04
CA THR A 176 -20.48 -9.17 -15.32
C THR A 176 -20.99 -9.67 -13.97
N HIS A 177 -20.21 -9.49 -12.90
CA HIS A 177 -20.72 -9.56 -11.54
C HIS A 177 -20.57 -8.18 -10.91
N GLN A 178 -21.72 -7.57 -10.63
CA GLN A 178 -21.89 -6.25 -10.06
C GLN A 178 -21.08 -6.06 -8.78
N PHE A 179 -20.29 -4.98 -8.76
CA PHE A 179 -19.59 -4.48 -7.59
C PHE A 179 -20.60 -3.93 -6.57
N ILE A 180 -20.50 -4.38 -5.32
CA ILE A 180 -21.28 -3.81 -4.21
C ILE A 180 -20.68 -2.44 -3.89
N ARG A 181 -21.49 -1.40 -4.10
CA ARG A 181 -21.18 -0.02 -3.70
C ARG A 181 -21.56 0.13 -2.23
N ASP A 182 -20.68 -0.26 -1.31
CA ASP A 182 -20.88 0.07 0.10
C ASP A 182 -20.66 1.58 0.30
N GLN A 183 -21.77 2.33 0.26
CA GLN A 183 -21.82 3.79 0.43
C GLN A 183 -21.76 4.27 1.89
N HIS A 184 -21.38 3.42 2.85
CA HIS A 184 -21.51 3.75 4.26
C HIS A 184 -20.21 3.63 5.04
N PHE A 185 -19.18 4.42 4.71
CA PHE A 185 -18.08 4.70 5.67
C PHE A 185 -17.56 6.15 5.67
N PHE A 186 -18.09 7.04 4.83
CA PHE A 186 -17.81 8.48 4.94
C PHE A 186 -18.66 9.12 6.03
N ARG A 187 -18.19 9.08 7.28
CA ARG A 187 -18.55 10.08 8.30
C ARG A 187 -17.31 10.48 9.08
N TYR A 188 -16.64 11.53 8.58
CA TYR A 188 -15.92 12.46 9.43
C TYR A 188 -16.97 13.31 10.14
N GLU A 189 -17.22 13.05 11.42
CA GLU A 189 -17.74 14.08 12.32
C GLU A 189 -16.55 14.91 12.79
N VAL A 190 -16.37 16.08 12.18
CA VAL A 190 -15.59 17.17 12.78
C VAL A 190 -16.56 17.87 13.74
N LYS A 191 -16.24 17.87 15.04
CA LYS A 191 -16.94 18.68 16.05
C LYS A 191 -16.62 20.16 15.89
#